data_AF-A0A961DXL3-F1
#
_entry.id   AF-A0A961DXL3-F1
#
_cell.length_a   1.000
_cell.length_b   1.000
_cell.length_c   1.000
_cell.angle_alpha   90.00
_cell.angle_beta   90.00
_cell.angle_gamma   90.00
#
_symmetry.space_group_name_H-M   'P 1'
#
loop_
_entity.id
_entity.type
_entity.pdbx_description
1 polymer ?
#
loop_
_entity_poly.entity_id
_entity_poly.type
_entity_poly.pdbx_seq_one_letter_code
_entity_poly.pdbx_strand_id
1 'polypeptide(L)'
;MGHEDSRRGSASEARAAVLAETRAKVAEHGWTVLAVFPTAGDQGPSFAYTVGLSAQSLPELAIYGLPGQVAHSVLNQVARRMVAAGQGLATGDRIEGVLVDDVALVAVEMTDARDLNLVRECYGAVAAAVQVVWPDADGVLPWEAGSRIGDAQQPLRGRPPQARPVYHAQRVAASTAQELADLIAEQPRKSVVVGDGSDPQRDNDIRAGWAARALVAYAEHLGGSSLTEDVATAATDLLSDLRHLFDALGVEWEQAVASSDGYYRDEIFGQL
;
A
#
# COMPACT_ATOMS: atom_id res chain seq x y z
N MET A 1 -28.31 -15.59 39.14
CA MET A 1 -28.28 -16.61 38.07
C MET A 1 -29.11 -16.23 36.83
N GLY A 2 -29.97 -15.19 36.84
CA GLY A 2 -30.80 -14.79 35.68
C GLY A 2 -30.26 -13.68 34.76
N HIS A 3 -29.09 -13.10 35.04
CA HIS A 3 -28.56 -11.96 34.26
C HIS A 3 -27.64 -12.36 33.09
N GLU A 4 -27.00 -13.52 33.13
CA GLU A 4 -26.15 -14.03 32.05
C GLU A 4 -26.97 -14.70 30.93
N ASP A 5 -28.09 -15.33 31.28
CA ASP A 5 -28.95 -16.08 30.35
C ASP A 5 -29.71 -15.12 29.40
N SER A 6 -30.17 -13.99 29.94
CA SER A 6 -30.84 -12.93 29.15
C SER A 6 -29.88 -12.20 28.19
N ARG A 7 -28.61 -12.00 28.57
CA ARG A 7 -27.58 -11.43 27.67
C ARG A 7 -27.18 -12.38 26.55
N ARG A 8 -27.11 -13.70 26.82
CA ARG A 8 -26.85 -14.72 25.78
C ARG A 8 -28.01 -14.84 24.79
N GLY A 9 -29.26 -14.78 25.25
CA GLY A 9 -30.45 -14.78 24.38
C GLY A 9 -30.47 -13.59 23.42
N SER A 10 -30.22 -12.38 23.93
CA SER A 10 -30.19 -11.15 23.12
C SER A 10 -29.06 -11.13 22.07
N ALA A 11 -27.87 -11.65 22.40
CA ALA A 11 -26.77 -11.75 21.45
C ALA A 11 -27.04 -12.77 20.33
N SER A 12 -27.73 -13.88 20.66
CA SER A 12 -28.15 -14.89 19.69
C SER A 12 -29.19 -14.35 18.70
N GLU A 13 -30.18 -13.60 19.19
CA GLU A 13 -31.21 -12.96 18.35
C GLU A 13 -30.61 -11.88 17.44
N ALA A 14 -29.73 -11.02 17.98
CA ALA A 14 -29.03 -10.01 17.19
C ALA A 14 -28.19 -10.64 16.06
N ARG A 15 -27.49 -11.74 16.35
CA ARG A 15 -26.70 -12.48 15.35
C ARG A 15 -27.60 -13.10 14.28
N ALA A 16 -28.74 -13.68 14.67
CA ALA A 16 -29.71 -14.24 13.72
C ALA A 16 -30.30 -13.17 12.79
N ALA A 17 -30.56 -11.96 13.31
CA ALA A 17 -31.02 -10.83 12.52
C ALA A 17 -29.96 -10.38 11.50
N VAL A 18 -28.70 -10.23 11.92
CA VAL A 18 -27.58 -9.87 11.02
C VAL A 18 -27.43 -10.90 9.90
N LEU A 19 -27.54 -12.19 10.22
CA LEU A 19 -27.50 -13.27 9.23
C LEU A 19 -28.65 -13.18 8.23
N ALA A 20 -29.88 -12.93 8.70
CA ALA A 20 -31.05 -12.81 7.85
C ALA A 20 -30.94 -11.59 6.92
N GLU A 21 -30.52 -10.43 7.45
CA GLU A 21 -30.30 -9.22 6.67
C GLU A 21 -29.21 -9.42 5.61
N THR A 22 -28.12 -10.07 5.98
CA THR A 22 -27.03 -10.39 5.04
C THR A 22 -27.51 -11.28 3.91
N ARG A 23 -28.26 -12.35 4.22
CA ARG A 23 -28.85 -13.22 3.19
C ARG A 23 -29.83 -12.47 2.29
N ALA A 24 -30.61 -11.54 2.83
CA ALA A 24 -31.50 -10.71 2.02
C ALA A 24 -30.72 -9.82 1.04
N LYS A 25 -29.66 -9.13 1.51
CA LYS A 25 -28.78 -8.32 0.65
C LYS A 25 -28.10 -9.15 -0.44
N VAL A 26 -27.64 -10.36 -0.09
CA VAL A 26 -27.05 -11.29 -1.05
C VAL A 26 -28.07 -11.74 -2.10
N ALA A 27 -29.30 -12.05 -1.69
CA ALA A 27 -30.36 -12.44 -2.63
C ALA A 27 -30.75 -11.29 -3.58
N GLU A 28 -30.72 -10.04 -3.10
CA GLU A 28 -31.06 -8.86 -3.89
C GLU A 28 -29.94 -8.43 -4.85
N HIS A 29 -28.69 -8.46 -4.41
CA HIS A 29 -27.56 -7.85 -5.12
C HIS A 29 -26.51 -8.85 -5.62
N GLY A 30 -26.63 -10.14 -5.28
CA GLY A 30 -25.66 -11.19 -5.59
C GLY A 30 -24.53 -11.31 -4.57
N TRP A 31 -24.09 -10.20 -3.96
CA TRP A 31 -23.18 -10.17 -2.82
C TRP A 31 -23.39 -8.90 -1.98
N THR A 32 -22.83 -8.89 -0.77
CA THR A 32 -22.69 -7.69 0.06
C THR A 32 -21.27 -7.61 0.61
N VAL A 33 -20.82 -6.41 0.96
CA VAL A 33 -19.54 -6.20 1.65
C VAL A 33 -19.80 -5.91 3.12
N LEU A 34 -19.08 -6.59 4.00
CA LEU A 34 -19.10 -6.36 5.45
C LEU A 34 -17.80 -5.68 5.87
N ALA A 35 -17.89 -4.61 6.65
CA ALA A 35 -16.74 -4.00 7.31
C ALA A 35 -16.68 -4.42 8.77
N VAL A 36 -15.50 -4.82 9.23
CA VAL A 36 -15.19 -5.21 10.61
C VAL A 36 -14.19 -4.20 11.18
N PHE A 37 -14.54 -3.63 12.33
CA PHE A 37 -13.75 -2.62 13.00
C PHE A 37 -13.07 -3.21 14.25
N PRO A 38 -11.88 -2.69 14.62
CA PRO A 38 -11.20 -3.11 15.84
C PRO A 38 -12.09 -2.88 17.07
N THR A 39 -11.93 -3.73 18.07
CA THR A 39 -12.62 -3.60 19.36
C THR A 39 -11.63 -3.57 20.51
N ALA A 40 -12.06 -3.19 21.72
CA ALA A 40 -11.19 -3.18 22.88
C ALA A 40 -10.45 -4.52 23.13
N GLY A 41 -11.07 -5.66 22.77
CA GLY A 41 -10.50 -7.01 22.91
C GLY A 41 -9.80 -7.56 21.67
N ASP A 42 -9.85 -6.87 20.53
CA ASP A 42 -9.21 -7.26 19.28
C ASP A 42 -8.75 -6.02 18.52
N GLN A 43 -7.46 -5.70 18.68
CA GLN A 43 -6.82 -4.47 18.20
C GLN A 43 -6.22 -4.62 16.78
N GLY A 44 -6.55 -5.70 16.05
CA GLY A 44 -6.11 -5.86 14.67
C GLY A 44 -6.63 -4.74 13.75
N PRO A 45 -6.07 -4.57 12.54
CA PRO A 45 -6.55 -3.55 11.61
C PRO A 45 -8.00 -3.82 11.20
N SER A 46 -8.73 -2.74 10.88
CA SER A 46 -10.04 -2.89 10.26
C SER A 46 -9.90 -3.65 8.94
N PHE A 47 -10.90 -4.46 8.60
CA PHE A 47 -10.93 -5.17 7.35
C PHE A 47 -12.34 -5.23 6.80
N ALA A 48 -12.46 -5.51 5.51
CA ALA A 48 -13.73 -5.77 4.87
C ALA A 48 -13.65 -7.04 4.05
N TYR A 49 -14.78 -7.71 3.87
CA TYR A 49 -14.87 -8.88 3.02
C TYR A 49 -16.25 -9.01 2.38
N THR A 50 -16.33 -9.72 1.26
CA THR A 50 -17.59 -10.03 0.59
C THR A 50 -18.27 -11.23 1.25
N VAL A 51 -19.60 -11.24 1.18
CA VAL A 51 -20.43 -12.41 1.44
C VAL A 51 -21.36 -12.54 0.26
N GLY A 52 -21.37 -13.69 -0.42
CA GLY A 52 -22.30 -13.94 -1.53
C GLY A 52 -21.66 -14.53 -2.77
N LEU A 53 -20.36 -14.26 -3.00
CA LEU A 53 -19.65 -14.70 -4.19
C LEU A 53 -19.54 -16.23 -4.26
N SER A 54 -19.52 -16.88 -3.08
CA SER A 54 -19.58 -18.34 -2.95
C SER A 54 -20.79 -18.95 -3.66
N ALA A 55 -21.96 -18.28 -3.64
CA ALA A 55 -23.16 -18.77 -4.32
C ALA A 55 -23.02 -18.78 -5.86
N GLN A 56 -22.05 -18.03 -6.38
CA GLN A 56 -21.71 -17.96 -7.80
C GLN A 56 -20.47 -18.80 -8.14
N SER A 57 -20.01 -19.66 -7.22
CA SER A 57 -18.77 -20.46 -7.35
C SER A 57 -17.51 -19.61 -7.56
N LEU A 58 -17.51 -18.39 -7.02
CA LEU A 58 -16.36 -17.48 -7.01
C LEU A 58 -15.78 -17.36 -5.59
N PRO A 59 -14.47 -17.10 -5.44
CA PRO A 59 -13.87 -16.89 -4.12
C PRO A 59 -14.44 -15.63 -3.47
N GLU A 60 -14.58 -15.63 -2.14
CA GLU A 60 -14.87 -14.38 -1.43
C GLU A 60 -13.63 -13.48 -1.44
N LEU A 61 -13.83 -12.17 -1.48
CA LEU A 61 -12.76 -11.19 -1.47
C LEU A 61 -12.62 -10.58 -0.08
N ALA A 62 -11.39 -10.36 0.38
CA ALA A 62 -11.09 -9.65 1.62
C ALA A 62 -10.02 -8.58 1.42
N ILE A 63 -10.08 -7.49 2.18
CA ILE A 63 -9.06 -6.43 2.20
C ILE A 63 -8.88 -5.92 3.62
N TYR A 64 -7.64 -5.67 4.02
CA TYR A 64 -7.26 -5.32 5.39
C TYR A 64 -6.58 -3.96 5.42
N GLY A 65 -6.73 -3.18 6.49
CA GLY A 65 -5.96 -1.95 6.72
C GLY A 65 -6.47 -0.68 6.04
N LEU A 66 -7.50 -0.77 5.19
CA LEU A 66 -8.09 0.40 4.55
C LEU A 66 -9.32 0.94 5.30
N PRO A 67 -9.60 2.26 5.19
CA PRO A 67 -10.85 2.83 5.68
C PRO A 67 -12.06 2.12 5.06
N GLY A 68 -13.10 1.88 5.87
CA GLY A 68 -14.25 1.04 5.46
C GLY A 68 -14.91 1.45 4.15
N GLN A 69 -15.01 2.76 3.86
CA GLN A 69 -15.57 3.23 2.58
C GLN A 69 -14.68 2.90 1.38
N VAL A 70 -13.35 3.02 1.53
CA VAL A 70 -12.37 2.68 0.48
C VAL A 70 -12.40 1.17 0.25
N ALA A 71 -12.30 0.38 1.32
CA ALA A 71 -12.40 -1.07 1.28
C ALA A 71 -13.68 -1.54 0.59
N HIS A 72 -14.82 -0.93 0.93
CA HIS A 72 -16.11 -1.22 0.32
C HIS A 72 -16.15 -0.89 -1.18
N SER A 73 -15.60 0.25 -1.59
CA SER A 73 -15.51 0.63 -3.00
C SER A 73 -14.65 -0.35 -3.79
N VAL A 74 -13.43 -0.63 -3.30
CA VAL A 74 -12.46 -1.54 -3.92
C VAL A 74 -13.07 -2.93 -4.09
N LEU A 75 -13.59 -3.54 -3.02
CA LEU A 75 -14.15 -4.90 -3.08
C LEU A 75 -15.34 -4.99 -4.04
N ASN A 76 -16.21 -3.99 -4.08
CA ASN A 76 -17.33 -3.99 -5.03
C ASN A 76 -16.87 -3.86 -6.48
N GLN A 77 -15.86 -3.06 -6.76
CA GLN A 77 -15.31 -2.94 -8.11
C GLN A 77 -14.65 -4.25 -8.56
N VAL A 78 -13.84 -4.85 -7.69
CA VAL A 78 -13.18 -6.14 -7.98
C VAL A 78 -14.20 -7.27 -8.13
N ALA A 79 -15.19 -7.36 -7.23
CA ALA A 79 -16.27 -8.33 -7.32
C ALA A 79 -17.06 -8.21 -8.63
N ARG A 80 -17.43 -6.99 -9.06
CA ARG A 80 -18.12 -6.77 -10.35
C ARG A 80 -17.31 -7.31 -11.52
N ARG A 81 -16.00 -7.02 -11.56
CA ARG A 81 -15.11 -7.50 -12.63
C ARG A 81 -15.00 -9.02 -12.63
N MET A 82 -14.83 -9.62 -11.44
CA MET A 82 -14.72 -11.06 -11.26
C MET A 82 -16.00 -11.79 -11.68
N VAL A 83 -17.17 -11.27 -11.29
CA VAL A 83 -18.49 -11.78 -11.68
C VAL A 83 -18.71 -11.64 -13.19
N ALA A 84 -18.38 -10.49 -13.77
CA ALA A 84 -18.52 -10.28 -15.22
C ALA A 84 -17.62 -11.20 -16.04
N ALA A 85 -16.42 -11.52 -15.54
CA ALA A 85 -15.50 -12.47 -16.17
C ALA A 85 -15.89 -13.94 -15.94
N GLY A 86 -16.67 -14.23 -14.89
CA GLY A 86 -17.00 -15.59 -14.47
C GLY A 86 -15.80 -16.41 -13.98
N GLN A 87 -14.70 -15.75 -13.61
CA GLN A 87 -13.45 -16.38 -13.23
C GLN A 87 -12.90 -15.73 -11.97
N GLY A 88 -12.48 -16.55 -10.99
CA GLY A 88 -11.81 -16.10 -9.78
C GLY A 88 -10.40 -15.55 -10.03
N LEU A 89 -9.92 -14.71 -9.12
CA LEU A 89 -8.54 -14.21 -9.14
C LEU A 89 -7.57 -15.25 -8.56
N ALA A 90 -6.37 -15.33 -9.15
CA ALA A 90 -5.27 -16.16 -8.68
C ALA A 90 -4.19 -15.32 -7.98
N THR A 91 -3.38 -15.97 -7.15
CA THR A 91 -2.23 -15.33 -6.51
C THR A 91 -1.29 -14.72 -7.56
N GLY A 92 -1.03 -13.42 -7.44
CA GLY A 92 -0.19 -12.66 -8.37
C GLY A 92 -0.97 -11.88 -9.44
N ASP A 93 -2.28 -12.10 -9.59
CA ASP A 93 -3.08 -11.29 -10.51
C ASP A 93 -3.04 -9.81 -10.10
N ARG A 94 -2.73 -8.96 -11.08
CA ARG A 94 -2.73 -7.51 -10.92
C ARG A 94 -4.11 -6.95 -11.16
N ILE A 95 -4.56 -6.07 -10.27
CA ILE A 95 -5.86 -5.42 -10.33
C ILE A 95 -5.60 -3.92 -10.49
N GLU A 96 -5.69 -3.47 -11.74
CA GLU A 96 -5.36 -2.11 -12.14
C GLU A 96 -6.61 -1.24 -12.31
N GLY A 97 -6.46 0.09 -12.31
CA GLY A 97 -7.58 1.02 -12.51
C GLY A 97 -8.68 0.90 -11.46
N VAL A 98 -8.31 0.58 -10.21
CA VAL A 98 -9.22 0.56 -9.05
C VAL A 98 -8.88 1.68 -8.07
N LEU A 99 -7.58 1.94 -7.87
CA LEU A 99 -7.07 3.08 -7.12
C LEU A 99 -6.85 4.27 -8.06
N VAL A 100 -6.82 5.48 -7.51
CA VAL A 100 -6.71 6.74 -8.27
C VAL A 100 -5.30 6.95 -8.84
N ASP A 101 -4.26 6.48 -8.13
CA ASP A 101 -2.85 6.74 -8.48
C ASP A 101 -2.24 5.69 -9.43
N ASP A 102 -3.10 4.90 -10.09
CA ASP A 102 -2.76 3.78 -11.00
C ASP A 102 -1.86 2.69 -10.39
N VAL A 103 -1.69 2.70 -9.08
CA VAL A 103 -0.97 1.65 -8.39
C VAL A 103 -1.82 0.39 -8.33
N ALA A 104 -1.27 -0.73 -8.82
CA ALA A 104 -2.00 -1.99 -8.88
C ALA A 104 -2.14 -2.64 -7.50
N LEU A 105 -3.35 -3.13 -7.21
CA LEU A 105 -3.57 -4.09 -6.14
C LEU A 105 -3.14 -5.47 -6.63
N VAL A 106 -2.81 -6.38 -5.72
CA VAL A 106 -2.43 -7.76 -6.06
C VAL A 106 -3.31 -8.75 -5.32
N ALA A 107 -3.83 -9.74 -6.05
CA ALA A 107 -4.58 -10.84 -5.47
C ALA A 107 -3.63 -11.84 -4.79
N VAL A 108 -4.00 -12.29 -3.60
CA VAL A 108 -3.33 -13.35 -2.86
C VAL A 108 -4.37 -14.33 -2.34
N GLU A 109 -4.28 -15.59 -2.75
CA GLU A 109 -5.15 -16.66 -2.22
C GLU A 109 -5.01 -16.77 -0.70
N MET A 110 -6.14 -16.79 0.02
CA MET A 110 -6.14 -16.89 1.47
C MET A 110 -6.03 -18.35 1.92
N THR A 111 -4.93 -18.68 2.57
CA THR A 111 -4.77 -19.96 3.30
C THR A 111 -5.40 -19.92 4.69
N ASP A 112 -5.68 -18.72 5.22
CA ASP A 112 -6.34 -18.50 6.50
C ASP A 112 -7.55 -17.56 6.34
N ALA A 113 -8.75 -18.12 6.18
CA ALA A 113 -10.01 -17.39 6.09
C ALA A 113 -10.83 -17.44 7.38
N ARG A 114 -10.18 -17.48 8.55
CA ARG A 114 -10.87 -17.50 9.86
C ARG A 114 -11.69 -16.23 10.10
N ASP A 115 -11.23 -15.10 9.58
CA ASP A 115 -11.87 -13.79 9.74
C ASP A 115 -13.25 -13.68 9.05
N LEU A 116 -13.51 -14.53 8.03
CA LEU A 116 -14.73 -14.52 7.21
C LEU A 116 -15.88 -15.30 7.88
N ASN A 117 -16.21 -14.94 9.12
CA ASN A 117 -17.19 -15.68 9.93
C ASN A 117 -18.59 -15.71 9.31
N LEU A 118 -19.05 -14.59 8.74
CA LEU A 118 -20.40 -14.49 8.20
C LEU A 118 -20.60 -15.35 6.94
N VAL A 119 -19.53 -15.53 6.15
CA VAL A 119 -19.51 -16.48 5.02
C VAL A 119 -19.71 -17.90 5.54
N ARG A 120 -18.94 -18.29 6.56
CA ARG A 120 -19.03 -19.62 7.19
C ARG A 120 -20.42 -19.91 7.75
N GLU A 121 -21.07 -18.91 8.34
CA GLU A 121 -22.43 -19.06 8.87
C GLU A 121 -23.50 -19.13 7.78
N CYS A 122 -23.31 -18.44 6.64
CA CYS A 122 -24.24 -18.52 5.52
C CYS A 122 -24.08 -19.80 4.69
N TYR A 123 -22.86 -20.30 4.52
CA TYR A 123 -22.52 -21.38 3.57
C TYR A 123 -21.95 -22.64 4.22
N GLY A 124 -21.80 -22.67 5.55
CA GLY A 124 -21.21 -23.77 6.33
C GLY A 124 -19.68 -23.77 6.35
N ALA A 125 -19.04 -23.29 5.28
CA ALA A 125 -17.58 -23.15 5.18
C ALA A 125 -17.23 -21.98 4.26
N VAL A 126 -15.96 -21.54 4.34
CA VAL A 126 -15.36 -20.67 3.32
C VAL A 126 -14.67 -21.59 2.33
N ALA A 127 -15.26 -21.77 1.14
CA ALA A 127 -14.72 -22.71 0.15
C ALA A 127 -13.43 -22.19 -0.51
N ALA A 128 -13.39 -20.90 -0.82
CA ALA A 128 -12.22 -20.20 -1.35
C ALA A 128 -12.32 -18.71 -0.98
N ALA A 129 -11.17 -18.08 -0.75
CA ALA A 129 -11.10 -16.64 -0.52
C ALA A 129 -9.79 -16.07 -1.09
N VAL A 130 -9.85 -14.81 -1.52
CA VAL A 130 -8.73 -14.05 -2.06
C VAL A 130 -8.62 -12.74 -1.29
N GLN A 131 -7.43 -12.46 -0.79
CA GLN A 131 -7.07 -11.17 -0.26
C GLN A 131 -6.67 -10.24 -1.41
N VAL A 132 -7.30 -9.08 -1.48
CA VAL A 132 -6.91 -7.97 -2.34
C VAL A 132 -5.90 -7.13 -1.57
N VAL A 133 -4.63 -7.20 -1.95
CA VAL A 133 -3.52 -6.55 -1.25
C VAL A 133 -3.19 -5.21 -1.89
N TRP A 134 -3.14 -4.14 -1.09
CA TRP A 134 -2.68 -2.82 -1.53
C TRP A 134 -1.20 -2.58 -1.19
N PRO A 135 -0.44 -1.90 -2.06
CA PRO A 135 0.94 -1.46 -1.79
C PRO A 135 1.02 -0.09 -1.12
N ASP A 136 2.23 0.38 -0.79
CA ASP A 136 2.44 1.78 -0.38
C ASP A 136 2.29 2.78 -1.56
N ALA A 137 2.49 4.07 -1.26
CA ALA A 137 2.38 5.15 -2.24
C ALA A 137 3.40 5.03 -3.41
N ASP A 138 4.53 4.37 -3.19
CA ASP A 138 5.54 4.11 -4.20
C ASP A 138 5.23 2.81 -4.98
N GLY A 139 4.12 2.12 -4.68
CA GLY A 139 3.73 0.87 -5.33
C GLY A 139 4.49 -0.37 -4.85
N VAL A 140 5.18 -0.28 -3.72
CA VAL A 140 5.91 -1.41 -3.10
C VAL A 140 4.93 -2.23 -2.25
N LEU A 141 4.87 -3.53 -2.54
CA LEU A 141 3.95 -4.46 -1.87
C LEU A 141 4.50 -4.93 -0.52
N PRO A 142 3.65 -5.38 0.43
CA PRO A 142 4.07 -5.77 1.77
C PRO A 142 5.20 -6.82 1.86
N TRP A 143 5.34 -7.66 0.83
CA TRP A 143 6.37 -8.71 0.76
C TRP A 143 7.63 -8.31 -0.02
N GLU A 144 7.68 -7.08 -0.54
CA GLU A 144 8.80 -6.56 -1.32
C GLU A 144 9.78 -5.80 -0.44
N ALA A 145 11.06 -5.80 -0.85
CA ALA A 145 12.11 -5.16 -0.08
C ALA A 145 11.88 -3.63 -0.03
N GLY A 146 11.92 -3.06 1.17
CA GLY A 146 11.72 -1.61 1.37
C GLY A 146 10.27 -1.18 1.62
N SER A 147 9.30 -2.09 1.60
CA SER A 147 7.89 -1.79 1.87
C SER A 147 7.70 -1.04 3.20
N ARG A 148 6.89 0.03 3.16
CA ARG A 148 6.46 0.76 4.36
C ARG A 148 5.22 0.14 5.02
N ILE A 149 4.60 -0.84 4.37
CA ILE A 149 3.41 -1.55 4.86
C ILE A 149 3.84 -2.86 5.52
N GLY A 150 3.57 -2.99 6.82
CA GLY A 150 3.83 -4.19 7.60
C GLY A 150 2.56 -4.94 8.00
N ASP A 151 2.76 -6.06 8.69
CA ASP A 151 1.70 -6.96 9.17
C ASP A 151 0.68 -6.27 10.09
N ALA A 152 1.11 -5.24 10.83
CA ALA A 152 0.23 -4.45 11.69
C ALA A 152 -0.82 -3.64 10.90
N GLN A 153 -0.46 -3.14 9.71
CA GLN A 153 -1.39 -2.39 8.86
C GLN A 153 -2.22 -3.33 7.99
N GLN A 154 -1.58 -4.33 7.39
CA GLN A 154 -2.23 -5.26 6.46
C GLN A 154 -1.64 -6.66 6.65
N PRO A 155 -2.23 -7.49 7.52
CA PRO A 155 -1.79 -8.85 7.69
C PRO A 155 -2.03 -9.66 6.43
N LEU A 156 -1.05 -10.48 6.04
CA LEU A 156 -1.20 -11.40 4.91
C LEU A 156 -1.80 -12.71 5.40
N ARG A 157 -2.94 -13.10 4.82
CA ARG A 157 -3.67 -14.33 5.15
C ARG A 157 -3.39 -15.48 4.18
N GLY A 158 -2.36 -15.32 3.35
CA GLY A 158 -1.98 -16.23 2.29
C GLY A 158 -0.49 -16.21 2.02
N ARG A 159 -0.06 -17.02 1.05
CA ARG A 159 1.32 -16.97 0.54
C ARG A 159 1.38 -15.96 -0.60
N PRO A 160 2.11 -14.84 -0.46
CA PRO A 160 2.26 -13.89 -1.55
C PRO A 160 3.01 -14.53 -2.73
N PRO A 161 2.90 -13.96 -3.95
CA PRO A 161 3.76 -14.33 -5.06
C PRO A 161 5.23 -13.99 -4.75
N GLN A 162 6.13 -14.38 -5.65
CA GLN A 162 7.54 -13.98 -5.56
C GLN A 162 7.66 -12.46 -5.57
N ALA A 163 8.46 -11.91 -4.67
CA ALA A 163 8.76 -10.47 -4.63
C ALA A 163 9.45 -10.03 -5.93
N ARG A 164 9.00 -8.92 -6.50
CA ARG A 164 9.72 -8.26 -7.58
C ARG A 164 10.99 -7.61 -7.01
N PRO A 165 12.05 -7.43 -7.82
CA PRO A 165 13.17 -6.60 -7.40
C PRO A 165 12.71 -5.15 -7.24
N VAL A 166 13.18 -4.49 -6.18
CA VAL A 166 12.97 -3.07 -5.90
C VAL A 166 14.34 -2.46 -5.61
N TYR A 167 14.68 -1.39 -6.33
CA TYR A 167 16.03 -0.82 -6.40
C TYR A 167 16.11 0.52 -5.68
N HIS A 168 15.65 0.59 -4.43
CA HIS A 168 15.84 1.82 -3.63
C HIS A 168 17.33 2.17 -3.53
N ALA A 169 17.65 3.46 -3.59
CA ALA A 169 19.01 3.92 -3.36
C ALA A 169 19.53 3.46 -2.00
N GLN A 170 20.79 3.05 -1.94
CA GLN A 170 21.43 2.59 -0.72
C GLN A 170 21.48 3.71 0.32
N ARG A 171 21.31 3.32 1.59
CA ARG A 171 21.34 4.26 2.70
C ARG A 171 22.71 4.92 2.81
N VAL A 172 22.74 6.25 2.75
CA VAL A 172 23.93 7.06 3.05
C VAL A 172 24.05 7.22 4.56
N ALA A 173 25.23 6.92 5.11
CA ALA A 173 25.51 7.01 6.54
C ALA A 173 25.92 8.44 6.95
N ALA A 174 25.01 9.40 6.78
CA ALA A 174 25.18 10.79 7.21
C ALA A 174 23.97 11.26 8.01
N SER A 175 24.23 11.89 9.14
CA SER A 175 23.22 12.51 10.01
C SER A 175 23.27 14.04 9.95
N THR A 176 24.41 14.61 9.56
CA THR A 176 24.57 16.06 9.36
C THR A 176 24.92 16.42 7.92
N ALA A 177 24.63 17.66 7.52
CA ALA A 177 25.04 18.18 6.22
C ALA A 177 26.57 18.12 6.02
N GLN A 178 27.36 18.29 7.10
CA GLN A 178 28.82 18.12 7.04
C GLN A 178 29.24 16.68 6.71
N GLU A 179 28.68 15.69 7.41
CA GLU A 179 28.99 14.28 7.14
C GLU A 179 28.61 13.90 5.70
N LEU A 180 27.49 14.42 5.20
CA LEU A 180 27.09 14.22 3.83
C LEU A 180 28.08 14.87 2.84
N ALA A 181 28.53 16.09 3.13
CA ALA A 181 29.53 16.81 2.35
C ALA A 181 30.86 16.03 2.25
N ASP A 182 31.34 15.51 3.38
CA ASP A 182 32.57 14.73 3.45
C ASP A 182 32.47 13.44 2.60
N LEU A 183 31.32 12.75 2.68
CA LEU A 183 31.06 11.52 1.90
C LEU A 183 30.98 11.76 0.39
N ILE A 184 30.48 12.91 -0.07
CA ILE A 184 30.35 13.21 -1.51
C ILE A 184 31.59 13.85 -2.11
N ALA A 185 32.42 14.53 -1.29
CA ALA A 185 33.64 15.20 -1.74
C ALA A 185 34.63 14.21 -2.37
N GLU A 186 34.69 12.99 -1.82
CA GLU A 186 35.56 11.92 -2.32
C GLU A 186 35.00 11.19 -3.54
N GLN A 187 33.75 11.45 -3.94
CA GLN A 187 33.11 10.73 -5.03
C GLN A 187 33.29 11.44 -6.38
N PRO A 188 33.75 10.74 -7.43
CA PRO A 188 33.81 11.31 -8.77
C PRO A 188 32.39 11.57 -9.32
N ARG A 189 32.28 12.50 -10.27
CA ARG A 189 31.03 12.71 -11.01
C ARG A 189 30.70 11.44 -11.80
N LYS A 190 29.54 10.85 -11.52
CA LYS A 190 29.01 9.68 -12.23
C LYS A 190 27.78 10.09 -13.04
N SER A 191 27.56 9.39 -14.16
CA SER A 191 26.37 9.51 -15.00
C SER A 191 25.65 8.16 -15.05
N VAL A 192 24.32 8.22 -15.16
CA VAL A 192 23.47 7.06 -15.46
C VAL A 192 23.70 6.63 -16.92
N VAL A 193 23.69 5.32 -17.18
CA VAL A 193 23.80 4.76 -18.54
C VAL A 193 22.43 4.25 -18.96
N VAL A 194 21.92 4.72 -20.09
CA VAL A 194 20.62 4.28 -20.64
C VAL A 194 20.85 3.12 -21.63
N GLY A 195 20.14 2.00 -21.47
CA GLY A 195 20.16 0.87 -22.40
C GLY A 195 20.32 -0.51 -21.75
N ASP A 196 20.59 -1.54 -22.55
CA ASP A 196 20.62 -2.97 -22.18
C ASP A 196 21.68 -3.40 -21.13
N GLY A 197 22.49 -2.44 -20.65
CA GLY A 197 23.45 -2.59 -19.56
C GLY A 197 23.18 -1.69 -18.35
N SER A 198 21.97 -1.12 -18.23
CA SER A 198 21.54 -0.35 -17.05
C SER A 198 21.55 -1.24 -15.80
N ASP A 199 22.10 -0.72 -14.71
CA ASP A 199 22.04 -1.33 -13.39
C ASP A 199 21.16 -0.41 -12.53
N PRO A 200 19.86 -0.71 -12.37
CA PRO A 200 18.92 0.19 -11.70
C PRO A 200 19.36 0.53 -10.27
N GLN A 201 20.00 -0.40 -9.56
CA GLN A 201 20.53 -0.12 -8.23
C GLN A 201 21.62 0.94 -8.29
N ARG A 202 22.62 0.74 -9.15
CA ARG A 202 23.72 1.69 -9.33
C ARG A 202 23.21 3.06 -9.80
N ASP A 203 22.23 3.06 -10.70
CA ASP A 203 21.67 4.30 -11.25
C ASP A 203 20.91 5.10 -10.18
N ASN A 204 20.15 4.41 -9.33
CA ASN A 204 19.44 5.05 -8.21
C ASN A 204 20.41 5.55 -7.12
N ASP A 205 21.52 4.84 -6.87
CA ASP A 205 22.60 5.33 -6.00
C ASP A 205 23.28 6.59 -6.58
N ILE A 206 23.48 6.65 -7.91
CA ILE A 206 24.02 7.82 -8.59
C ILE A 206 23.06 9.02 -8.48
N ARG A 207 21.76 8.80 -8.68
CA ARG A 207 20.71 9.84 -8.55
C ARG A 207 20.66 10.40 -7.13
N ALA A 208 20.72 9.54 -6.12
CA ALA A 208 20.84 9.96 -4.72
C ALA A 208 22.10 10.81 -4.49
N GLY A 209 23.23 10.45 -5.12
CA GLY A 209 24.45 11.24 -5.09
C GLY A 209 24.33 12.62 -5.75
N TRP A 210 23.52 12.77 -6.81
CA TRP A 210 23.23 14.09 -7.40
C TRP A 210 22.39 14.95 -6.46
N ALA A 211 21.35 14.38 -5.85
CA ALA A 211 20.52 15.07 -4.87
C ALA A 211 21.33 15.49 -3.63
N ALA A 212 22.25 14.64 -3.16
CA ALA A 212 23.15 14.95 -2.06
C ALA A 212 24.03 16.18 -2.35
N ARG A 213 24.54 16.33 -3.57
CA ARG A 213 25.30 17.53 -3.98
C ARG A 213 24.47 18.79 -3.95
N ALA A 214 23.20 18.72 -4.38
CA ALA A 214 22.28 19.84 -4.29
C ALA A 214 21.99 20.23 -2.84
N LEU A 215 21.74 19.25 -1.97
CA LEU A 215 21.50 19.48 -0.55
C LEU A 215 22.70 20.09 0.17
N VAL A 216 23.92 19.59 -0.10
CA VAL A 216 25.14 20.15 0.48
C VAL A 216 25.38 21.58 0.00
N ALA A 217 25.22 21.86 -1.29
CA ALA A 217 25.38 23.22 -1.81
C ALA A 217 24.37 24.21 -1.20
N TYR A 218 23.13 23.75 -0.96
CA TYR A 218 22.11 24.51 -0.23
C TYR A 218 22.53 24.77 1.22
N ALA A 219 22.94 23.72 1.94
CA ALA A 219 23.36 23.85 3.33
C ALA A 219 24.61 24.75 3.48
N GLU A 220 25.58 24.68 2.57
CA GLU A 220 26.76 25.56 2.52
C GLU A 220 26.38 27.03 2.31
N HIS A 221 25.37 27.28 1.47
CA HIS A 221 24.88 28.63 1.22
C HIS A 221 24.28 29.27 2.48
N LEU A 222 23.57 28.48 3.30
CA LEU A 222 22.90 28.96 4.52
C LEU A 222 23.78 28.94 5.77
N GLY A 223 24.59 27.89 5.94
CA GLY A 223 25.32 27.59 7.19
C GLY A 223 26.67 28.28 7.34
N GLY A 224 27.19 28.93 6.29
CA GLY A 224 28.52 29.55 6.34
C GLY A 224 29.61 28.55 6.74
N SER A 225 30.30 28.77 7.87
CA SER A 225 31.48 27.98 8.27
C SER A 225 31.18 26.68 9.05
N SER A 226 29.92 26.32 9.33
CA SER A 226 29.59 25.13 10.12
C SER A 226 28.27 24.47 9.70
N LEU A 227 28.36 23.28 9.11
CA LEU A 227 27.22 22.50 8.61
C LEU A 227 26.71 21.49 9.66
N THR A 228 26.38 21.96 10.85
CA THR A 228 25.96 21.08 11.98
C THR A 228 24.48 20.71 11.95
N GLU A 229 23.71 21.20 10.98
CA GLU A 229 22.29 20.89 10.87
C GLU A 229 22.06 19.42 10.51
N ASP A 230 20.98 18.87 11.08
CA ASP A 230 20.49 17.53 10.78
C ASP A 230 20.06 17.45 9.30
N VAL A 231 20.43 16.36 8.62
CA VAL A 231 20.15 16.18 7.18
C VAL A 231 18.65 16.23 6.87
N ALA A 232 17.79 15.74 7.76
CA ALA A 232 16.35 15.76 7.54
C ALA A 232 15.78 17.17 7.65
N THR A 233 16.31 18.00 8.55
CA THR A 233 15.94 19.42 8.64
C THR A 233 16.36 20.16 7.38
N ALA A 234 17.64 20.05 6.99
CA ALA A 234 18.14 20.69 5.77
C ALA A 234 17.37 20.27 4.51
N ALA A 235 17.02 18.98 4.40
CA ALA A 235 16.23 18.46 3.28
C ALA A 235 14.80 19.00 3.27
N THR A 236 14.17 19.12 4.45
CA THR A 236 12.82 19.69 4.59
C THR A 236 12.80 21.16 4.21
N ASP A 237 13.80 21.92 4.65
CA ASP A 237 13.92 23.35 4.32
C ASP A 237 14.17 23.54 2.82
N LEU A 238 15.06 22.73 2.22
CA LEU A 238 15.27 22.75 0.77
C LEU A 238 13.98 22.45 -0.01
N LEU A 239 13.18 21.47 0.42
CA LEU A 239 11.88 21.19 -0.21
C LEU A 239 10.91 22.37 -0.10
N SER A 240 10.90 23.06 1.05
CA SER A 240 10.09 24.26 1.24
C SER A 240 10.52 25.40 0.31
N ASP A 241 11.83 25.66 0.20
CA ASP A 241 12.38 26.71 -0.65
C ASP A 241 12.23 26.40 -2.15
N LEU A 242 12.30 25.12 -2.54
CA LEU A 242 11.98 24.69 -3.89
C LEU A 242 10.53 25.02 -4.25
N ARG A 243 9.58 24.94 -3.31
CA ARG A 243 8.20 25.35 -3.57
C ARG A 243 8.10 26.84 -3.88
N HIS A 244 8.80 27.69 -3.12
CA HIS A 244 8.89 29.13 -3.42
C HIS A 244 9.56 29.40 -4.77
N LEU A 245 10.57 28.62 -5.14
CA LEU A 245 11.20 28.72 -6.46
C LEU A 245 10.21 28.37 -7.58
N PHE A 246 9.37 27.35 -7.40
CA PHE A 246 8.36 26.97 -8.40
C PHE A 246 7.31 28.07 -8.60
N ASP A 247 6.86 28.70 -7.52
CA ASP A 247 5.98 29.89 -7.58
C ASP A 247 6.64 31.00 -8.42
N ALA A 248 7.93 31.27 -8.17
CA ALA A 248 8.69 32.32 -8.88
C ALA A 248 8.96 31.98 -10.35
N LEU A 249 9.08 30.70 -10.70
CA LEU A 249 9.29 30.23 -12.07
C LEU A 249 7.99 30.07 -12.86
N GLY A 250 6.83 30.12 -12.20
CA GLY A 250 5.54 29.85 -12.83
C GLY A 250 5.38 28.37 -13.24
N VAL A 251 5.99 27.46 -12.49
CA VAL A 251 5.88 26.01 -12.70
C VAL A 251 4.92 25.42 -11.67
N GLU A 252 3.93 24.66 -12.13
CA GLU A 252 2.94 24.03 -11.26
C GLU A 252 3.58 22.91 -10.41
N TRP A 253 3.74 23.17 -9.11
CA TRP A 253 4.37 22.24 -8.17
C TRP A 253 3.69 20.87 -8.15
N GLU A 254 2.36 20.83 -8.06
CA GLU A 254 1.60 19.58 -7.97
C GLU A 254 1.79 18.69 -9.21
N GLN A 255 1.83 19.30 -10.40
CA GLN A 255 2.08 18.57 -11.64
C GLN A 255 3.51 18.02 -11.71
N ALA A 256 4.49 18.79 -11.24
CA ALA A 256 5.88 18.36 -11.21
C ALA A 256 6.10 17.21 -10.21
N VAL A 257 5.46 17.27 -9.03
CA VAL A 257 5.49 16.17 -8.05
C VAL A 257 4.84 14.93 -8.62
N ALA A 258 3.63 15.02 -9.20
CA ALA A 258 2.96 13.87 -9.79
C ALA A 258 3.80 13.19 -10.91
N SER A 259 4.49 14.00 -11.73
CA SER A 259 5.42 13.48 -12.75
C SER A 259 6.64 12.82 -12.11
N SER A 260 7.21 13.44 -11.08
CA SER A 260 8.34 12.92 -10.31
C SER A 260 8.01 11.58 -9.65
N ASP A 261 6.80 11.43 -9.09
CA ASP A 261 6.35 10.18 -8.46
C ASP A 261 6.22 9.05 -9.50
N GLY A 262 5.80 9.37 -10.73
CA GLY A 262 5.83 8.43 -11.86
C GLY A 262 7.26 7.98 -12.17
N TYR A 263 8.17 8.93 -12.41
CA TYR A 263 9.57 8.62 -12.73
C TYR A 263 10.28 7.87 -11.61
N TYR A 264 10.04 8.24 -10.36
CA TYR A 264 10.64 7.56 -9.21
C TYR A 264 10.15 6.10 -9.12
N ARG A 265 8.86 5.84 -9.37
CA ARG A 265 8.32 4.48 -9.45
C ARG A 265 8.99 3.68 -10.56
N ASP A 266 9.08 4.25 -11.76
CA ASP A 266 9.74 3.59 -12.90
C ASP A 266 11.21 3.28 -12.57
N GLU A 267 11.92 4.20 -11.90
CA GLU A 267 13.30 4.05 -11.45
C GLU A 267 13.48 2.91 -10.44
N ILE A 268 12.66 2.84 -9.39
CA ILE A 268 12.79 1.80 -8.35
C ILE A 268 12.34 0.41 -8.83
N PHE A 269 11.54 0.34 -9.89
CA PHE A 269 11.15 -0.92 -10.53
C PHE A 269 11.99 -1.28 -11.77
N GLY A 270 12.96 -0.43 -12.15
CA GLY A 270 13.85 -0.67 -13.30
C GLY A 270 13.11 -0.67 -14.64
N GLN A 271 12.16 0.24 -14.81
CA GLN A 271 11.26 0.34 -15.98
C GLN A 271 11.60 1.50 -16.93
N LEU A 272 12.74 2.17 -16.71
CA LEU A 272 13.28 3.24 -17.57
C LEU A 272 13.85 2.76 -18.90
#